data_AF-A0A2H5Y4B0-F1
#
_entry.id   AF-A0A2H5Y4B0-F1
#
_cell.length_a   1.000
_cell.length_b   1.000
_cell.length_c   1.000
_cell.angle_alpha   90.00
_cell.angle_beta   90.00
_cell.angle_gamma   90.00
#
_symmetry.space_group_name_H-M   'P 1'
#
loop_
_entity.id
_entity.type
_entity.pdbx_description
1 polymer ?
#
loop_
_entity_poly.entity_id
_entity_poly.type
_entity_poly.pdbx_seq_one_letter_code
_entity_poly.pdbx_strand_id
1 'polypeptide(L)'
;MNTDLPYTEVKWEAAIDVLTAAANPRVMERVPAGARFEVELLFSVYDADDREAFRTVLLGMRLLEDDYLGGSGSRGYGRVAFRDLRVLWKPVAHYLDPQQHPAVPLMEGRTVEELLARFDDLAARIPAFGGK
;
A
#
# COMPACT_ATOMS: atom_id res chain seq x y z
N MET A 1 -4.88 -22.18 -3.12
CA MET A 1 -4.92 -22.08 -1.65
C MET A 1 -6.06 -22.97 -1.17
N ASN A 2 -5.82 -23.81 -0.17
CA ASN A 2 -6.88 -24.59 0.48
C ASN A 2 -7.14 -23.91 1.83
N THR A 3 -8.27 -23.25 1.97
CA THR A 3 -8.64 -22.41 3.13
C THR A 3 -9.86 -23.00 3.83
N ASP A 4 -10.00 -22.76 5.13
CA ASP A 4 -11.11 -23.33 5.92
C ASP A 4 -12.49 -22.78 5.48
N LEU A 5 -12.51 -21.56 4.95
CA LEU A 5 -13.67 -20.86 4.40
C LEU A 5 -13.37 -20.34 2.98
N PRO A 6 -14.36 -19.90 2.20
CA PRO A 6 -14.11 -19.27 0.91
C PRO A 6 -13.23 -18.02 1.05
N TYR A 7 -12.00 -18.07 0.53
CA TYR A 7 -10.99 -17.00 0.54
C TYR A 7 -10.43 -16.59 1.91
N THR A 8 -10.98 -17.10 3.01
CA THR A 8 -10.57 -16.79 4.39
C THR A 8 -10.23 -18.05 5.18
N GLU A 9 -9.43 -17.90 6.22
CA GLU A 9 -9.04 -18.98 7.12
C GLU A 9 -9.42 -18.67 8.57
N VAL A 10 -9.57 -19.72 9.36
CA VAL A 10 -9.94 -19.60 10.76
C VAL A 10 -8.69 -19.68 11.63
N LYS A 11 -8.33 -18.58 12.28
CA LYS A 11 -7.27 -18.55 13.29
C LYS A 11 -7.85 -18.73 14.68
N TRP A 12 -7.39 -19.77 15.37
CA TRP A 12 -7.61 -19.96 16.79
C TRP A 12 -6.56 -19.19 17.60
N GLU A 13 -7.01 -18.50 18.64
CA GLU A 13 -6.15 -17.94 19.67
C GLU A 13 -6.69 -18.34 21.05
N ALA A 14 -5.84 -18.40 22.07
CA ALA A 14 -6.28 -18.60 23.43
C ALA A 14 -5.60 -17.61 24.36
N ALA A 15 -6.36 -17.05 25.30
CA ALA A 15 -5.78 -16.44 26.49
C ALA A 15 -5.58 -17.55 27.52
N ILE A 16 -4.38 -17.67 28.09
CA ILE A 16 -4.05 -18.70 29.09
C ILE A 16 -3.85 -18.00 30.43
N ASP A 17 -4.57 -18.46 31.45
CA ASP A 17 -4.34 -18.07 32.83
C ASP A 17 -2.97 -18.61 33.28
N VAL A 18 -2.08 -17.72 33.70
CA VAL A 18 -0.70 -18.07 34.04
C VAL A 18 -0.57 -18.89 35.33
N LEU A 19 -1.57 -18.86 36.21
CA LEU A 19 -1.60 -19.59 37.48
C LEU A 19 -2.26 -20.96 37.34
N THR A 20 -3.39 -21.02 36.64
CA THR A 20 -4.20 -22.24 36.53
C THR A 20 -3.97 -23.02 35.24
N ALA A 21 -3.24 -22.44 34.28
CA ALA A 21 -3.09 -22.94 32.92
C ALA A 21 -4.42 -23.13 32.16
N ALA A 22 -5.52 -22.56 32.66
CA ALA A 22 -6.82 -22.63 32.01
C ALA A 22 -6.82 -21.80 30.72
N ALA A 23 -7.29 -22.40 29.63
CA ALA A 23 -7.38 -21.74 28.33
C ALA A 23 -8.78 -21.17 28.08
N ASN A 24 -8.84 -19.93 27.59
CA ASN A 24 -10.04 -19.30 27.04
C ASN A 24 -9.86 -19.12 25.52
N PRO A 25 -10.25 -20.13 24.71
CA PRO A 25 -10.07 -20.10 23.26
C PRO A 25 -11.06 -19.15 22.60
N ARG A 26 -10.60 -18.50 21.53
CA ARG A 26 -11.39 -17.62 20.67
C ARG A 26 -11.05 -17.89 19.21
N VAL A 27 -12.04 -17.66 18.37
CA VAL A 27 -11.95 -17.88 16.93
C VAL A 27 -11.97 -16.54 16.23
N MET A 28 -11.07 -16.33 15.27
CA MET A 28 -11.04 -15.14 14.42
C MET A 28 -10.86 -15.56 12.97
N GLU A 29 -11.76 -15.12 12.10
CA GLU A 29 -11.58 -15.19 10.66
C GLU A 29 -10.48 -14.22 10.21
N ARG A 30 -9.64 -14.62 9.26
CA ARG A 30 -8.64 -13.74 8.64
C ARG A 30 -8.39 -14.08 7.19
N VAL A 31 -7.83 -13.11 6.48
CA VAL A 31 -7.30 -13.33 5.14
C VAL A 31 -6.03 -14.19 5.24
N PRO A 32 -5.87 -15.25 4.41
CA PRO A 32 -4.68 -16.09 4.39
C PRO A 32 -3.44 -15.29 3.99
N ALA A 33 -2.30 -15.64 4.58
CA ALA A 33 -1.03 -15.02 4.23
C ALA A 33 -0.70 -15.24 2.75
N GLY A 34 -0.29 -14.18 2.06
CA GLY A 34 0.05 -14.21 0.64
C GLY A 34 -1.11 -13.93 -0.31
N ALA A 35 -2.32 -13.70 0.20
CA ALA A 35 -3.39 -13.10 -0.59
C ALA A 35 -2.94 -11.76 -1.18
N ARG A 36 -3.37 -11.47 -2.41
CA ARG A 36 -3.03 -10.24 -3.13
C ARG A 36 -4.30 -9.43 -3.36
N PHE A 37 -4.19 -8.13 -3.17
CA PHE A 37 -5.25 -7.16 -3.42
C PHE A 37 -4.75 -6.12 -4.40
N GLU A 38 -5.62 -5.71 -5.32
CA GLU A 38 -5.37 -4.52 -6.13
C GLU A 38 -5.60 -3.28 -5.28
N VAL A 39 -4.67 -2.32 -5.35
CA VAL A 39 -4.75 -1.06 -4.61
C VAL A 39 -4.57 0.09 -5.59
N GLU A 40 -5.34 1.16 -5.40
CA GLU A 40 -5.18 2.41 -6.14
C GLU A 40 -5.09 3.57 -5.14
N LEU A 41 -4.13 4.47 -5.35
CA LEU A 41 -4.04 5.75 -4.66
C LEU A 41 -4.05 6.87 -5.71
N LEU A 42 -4.91 7.86 -5.51
CA LEU A 42 -4.94 9.08 -6.30
C LEU A 42 -4.29 10.21 -5.50
N PHE A 43 -3.23 10.80 -6.04
CA PHE A 43 -2.57 11.98 -5.48
C PHE A 43 -2.79 13.17 -6.41
N SER A 44 -3.45 14.21 -5.91
CA SER A 44 -3.69 15.45 -6.65
C SER A 44 -2.50 16.39 -6.51
N VAL A 45 -2.04 16.97 -7.62
CA VAL A 45 -0.93 17.93 -7.64
C VAL A 45 -1.47 19.31 -8.00
N TYR A 46 -1.17 20.29 -7.15
CA TYR A 46 -1.58 21.69 -7.24
C TYR A 46 -0.38 22.61 -7.46
N ASP A 47 0.72 22.38 -6.76
CA ASP A 47 1.93 23.21 -6.85
C ASP A 47 3.22 22.40 -6.63
N ALA A 48 4.35 23.11 -6.51
CA ALA A 48 5.66 22.49 -6.38
C ALA A 48 5.92 21.93 -4.98
N ASP A 49 5.25 22.43 -3.94
CA ASP A 49 5.40 21.95 -2.56
C ASP A 49 4.82 20.54 -2.39
N ASP A 50 3.87 20.16 -3.26
CA ASP A 50 3.33 18.81 -3.34
C ASP A 50 4.37 17.73 -3.67
N ARG A 51 5.56 18.10 -4.16
CA ARG A 51 6.68 17.17 -4.33
C ARG A 51 6.99 16.45 -3.02
N GLU A 52 7.16 17.19 -1.93
CA GLU A 52 7.53 16.60 -0.64
C GLU A 52 6.33 15.91 0.03
N ALA A 53 5.11 16.39 -0.22
CA ALA A 53 3.90 15.70 0.20
C ALA A 53 3.78 14.32 -0.49
N PHE A 54 4.07 14.24 -1.79
CA PHE A 54 4.10 12.97 -2.52
C PHE A 54 5.19 12.02 -2.00
N ARG A 55 6.40 12.54 -1.72
CA ARG A 55 7.46 11.76 -1.05
C ARG A 55 7.00 11.21 0.29
N THR A 56 6.28 12.01 1.07
CA THR A 56 5.75 11.65 2.38
C THR A 56 4.73 10.51 2.29
N VAL A 57 3.87 10.51 1.26
CA VAL A 57 2.94 9.39 1.02
C VAL A 57 3.69 8.09 0.77
N LEU A 58 4.70 8.10 -0.11
CA LEU A 58 5.53 6.92 -0.37
C LEU A 58 6.28 6.45 0.89
N LEU A 59 6.79 7.38 1.69
CA LEU A 59 7.41 7.05 2.97
C LEU A 59 6.41 6.41 3.94
N GLY A 60 5.19 6.94 4.03
CA GLY A 60 4.11 6.36 4.83
C GLY A 60 3.77 4.94 4.40
N MET A 61 3.76 4.66 3.09
CA MET A 61 3.59 3.30 2.56
C MET A 61 4.74 2.38 3.00
N ARG A 62 6.00 2.85 2.94
CA ARG A 62 7.17 2.08 3.38
C ARG A 62 7.11 1.79 4.88
N LEU A 63 6.71 2.77 5.69
CA LEU A 63 6.54 2.61 7.14
C LEU A 63 5.43 1.60 7.45
N LEU A 64 4.34 1.60 6.68
CA LEU A 64 3.25 0.63 6.84
C LEU A 64 3.71 -0.82 6.57
N GLU A 65 4.69 -1.04 5.68
CA GLU A 65 5.28 -2.38 5.49
C GLU A 65 6.06 -2.86 6.73
N ASP A 66 6.70 -1.93 7.46
CA ASP A 66 7.37 -2.21 8.73
C ASP A 66 6.39 -2.30 9.92
N ASP A 67 5.17 -1.82 9.75
CA ASP A 67 4.06 -1.91 10.69
C ASP A 67 2.98 -2.90 10.22
N TYR A 68 1.74 -2.72 10.66
CA TYR A 68 0.60 -3.55 10.28
C TYR A 68 -0.62 -2.73 9.87
N LEU A 69 -1.40 -3.28 8.94
CA LEU A 69 -2.70 -2.76 8.54
C LEU A 69 -3.83 -3.50 9.28
N GLY A 70 -4.72 -2.75 9.92
CA GLY A 70 -5.88 -3.28 10.63
C GLY A 70 -5.60 -3.69 12.08
N GLY A 71 -6.35 -4.67 12.59
CA GLY A 71 -6.33 -5.05 14.01
C GLY A 71 -5.34 -6.16 14.36
N SER A 72 -4.96 -6.22 15.65
CA SER A 72 -4.19 -7.32 16.25
C SER A 72 -2.77 -7.54 15.68
N GLY A 73 -2.12 -6.52 15.11
CA GLY A 73 -0.81 -6.70 14.49
C GLY A 73 0.30 -7.14 15.42
N SER A 74 0.25 -6.76 16.71
CA SER A 74 1.15 -7.30 17.75
C SER A 74 1.06 -8.82 17.92
N ARG A 75 -0.02 -9.45 17.43
CA ARG A 75 -0.24 -10.91 17.40
C ARG A 75 0.01 -11.52 16.01
N GLY A 76 0.71 -10.79 15.13
CA GLY A 76 1.12 -11.26 13.80
C GLY A 76 0.08 -11.09 12.69
N TYR A 77 -0.87 -10.16 12.83
CA TYR A 77 -1.83 -9.81 11.78
C TYR A 77 -1.36 -8.60 10.97
N GLY A 78 -1.93 -8.41 9.78
CA GLY A 78 -1.85 -7.13 9.08
C GLY A 78 -0.50 -6.81 8.43
N ARG A 79 0.45 -7.74 8.38
CA ARG A 79 1.68 -7.53 7.59
C ARG A 79 1.33 -7.42 6.12
N VAL A 80 1.76 -6.32 5.50
CA VAL A 80 1.51 -6.01 4.09
C VAL A 80 2.82 -5.72 3.38
N ALA A 81 2.81 -5.89 2.06
CA ALA A 81 3.88 -5.47 1.17
C ALA A 81 3.25 -4.96 -0.12
N PHE A 82 3.71 -3.80 -0.60
CA PHE A 82 3.29 -3.25 -1.86
C PHE A 82 4.21 -3.76 -2.97
N ARG A 83 3.61 -4.38 -3.98
CA ARG A 83 4.33 -4.98 -5.11
C ARG A 83 3.70 -4.56 -6.41
N ASP A 84 4.50 -4.63 -7.47
CA ASP A 84 4.04 -4.40 -8.83
C ASP A 84 3.39 -3.00 -9.00
N LEU A 85 3.88 -2.00 -8.26
CA LEU A 85 3.32 -0.64 -8.28
C LEU A 85 3.56 0.02 -9.63
N ARG A 86 2.54 0.75 -10.08
CA ARG A 86 2.57 1.58 -11.28
C ARG A 86 2.22 3.02 -10.90
N VAL A 87 3.07 3.96 -11.27
CA VAL A 87 2.85 5.39 -11.06
C VAL A 87 2.48 6.01 -12.40
N LEU A 88 1.28 6.60 -12.47
CA LEU A 88 0.74 7.20 -13.68
C LEU A 88 0.56 8.70 -13.47
N TRP A 89 0.99 9.50 -14.46
CA TRP A 89 0.68 10.92 -14.51
C TRP A 89 -0.54 11.16 -15.40
N LYS A 90 -1.54 11.85 -14.83
CA LYS A 90 -2.77 12.23 -15.53
C LYS A 90 -2.86 13.76 -15.54
N PRO A 91 -2.30 14.45 -16.55
CA PRO A 91 -2.41 15.91 -16.65
C PRO A 91 -3.88 16.32 -16.87
N VAL A 92 -4.21 17.59 -16.66
CA VAL A 92 -5.58 18.09 -16.92
C VAL A 92 -6.05 17.76 -18.34
N ALA A 93 -5.17 17.86 -19.34
CA ALA A 93 -5.46 17.50 -20.73
C ALA A 93 -5.94 16.04 -20.90
N HIS A 94 -5.46 15.10 -20.07
CA HIS A 94 -5.93 13.71 -20.09
C HIS A 94 -7.42 13.61 -19.75
N TYR A 95 -7.90 14.43 -18.83
CA TYR A 95 -9.31 14.42 -18.44
C TYR A 95 -10.20 15.17 -19.45
N LEU A 96 -9.62 16.08 -20.26
CA LEU A 96 -10.34 16.79 -21.32
C LEU A 96 -10.47 15.95 -22.60
N ASP A 97 -9.40 15.25 -22.99
CA ASP A 97 -9.40 14.31 -24.12
C ASP A 97 -8.47 13.11 -23.83
N PRO A 98 -8.99 12.04 -23.24
CA PRO A 98 -8.19 10.86 -22.90
C PRO A 98 -7.62 10.11 -24.10
N GLN A 99 -8.23 10.25 -25.29
CA GLN A 99 -7.79 9.55 -26.49
C GLN A 99 -6.54 10.22 -27.08
N GLN A 100 -6.52 11.55 -27.09
CA GLN A 100 -5.36 12.31 -27.57
C GLN A 100 -4.27 12.47 -26.50
N HIS A 101 -4.66 12.44 -25.22
CA HIS A 101 -3.75 12.61 -24.09
C HIS A 101 -3.88 11.43 -23.11
N PRO A 102 -3.35 10.24 -23.42
CA PRO A 102 -3.42 9.10 -22.50
C PRO A 102 -2.63 9.35 -21.21
N ALA A 103 -2.94 8.59 -20.16
CA ALA A 103 -2.18 8.62 -18.92
C ALA A 103 -0.72 8.22 -19.20
N VAL A 104 0.23 8.96 -18.63
CA VAL A 104 1.66 8.77 -18.89
C VAL A 104 2.24 7.88 -17.80
N PRO A 105 2.73 6.67 -18.12
CA PRO A 105 3.38 5.82 -17.14
C PRO A 105 4.74 6.42 -16.74
N LEU A 106 4.87 6.76 -15.46
CA LEU A 106 6.12 7.28 -14.88
C LEU A 106 7.02 6.14 -14.42
N MET A 107 6.50 5.16 -13.69
CA MET A 107 7.26 3.99 -13.27
C MET A 107 6.33 2.77 -13.21
N GLU A 108 6.87 1.58 -13.46
CA GLU A 108 6.10 0.33 -13.47
C GLU A 108 6.88 -0.81 -12.83
N GLY A 109 6.14 -1.73 -12.19
CA GLY A 109 6.68 -2.97 -11.63
C GLY A 109 7.62 -2.75 -10.46
N ARG A 110 7.37 -1.73 -9.63
CA ARG A 110 8.27 -1.32 -8.53
C ARG A 110 7.73 -1.67 -7.16
N THR A 111 8.64 -1.79 -6.19
CA THR A 111 8.31 -1.73 -4.76
C THR A 111 8.31 -0.27 -4.28
N VAL A 112 7.78 -0.01 -3.09
CA VAL A 112 7.82 1.34 -2.51
C VAL A 112 9.25 1.79 -2.25
N GLU A 113 10.11 0.88 -1.79
CA GLU A 113 11.54 1.15 -1.58
C GLU A 113 12.24 1.59 -2.87
N GLU A 114 11.98 0.91 -3.99
CA GLU A 114 12.53 1.30 -5.29
C GLU A 114 12.02 2.67 -5.77
N LEU A 115 10.73 2.98 -5.54
CA LEU A 115 10.16 4.29 -5.85
C LEU A 115 10.82 5.41 -5.03
N LEU A 116 11.07 5.18 -3.74
CA LEU A 116 11.75 6.12 -2.86
C LEU A 116 13.22 6.32 -3.24
N ALA A 117 13.93 5.24 -3.57
CA ALA A 117 15.33 5.29 -4.00
C ALA A 117 15.52 6.09 -5.30
N ARG A 118 14.50 6.10 -6.17
CA ARG A 118 14.48 6.81 -7.45
C ARG A 118 13.52 8.00 -7.45
N PHE A 119 13.23 8.55 -6.26
CA PHE A 119 12.22 9.58 -6.12
C PHE A 119 12.52 10.81 -6.97
N ASP A 120 13.77 11.26 -7.02
CA ASP A 120 14.12 12.47 -7.77
C ASP A 120 13.99 12.26 -9.30
N ASP A 121 14.33 11.07 -9.81
CA ASP A 121 14.07 10.67 -11.20
C ASP A 121 12.55 10.65 -11.49
N LEU A 122 11.75 10.17 -10.55
CA LEU A 122 10.29 10.12 -10.65
C LEU A 122 9.71 11.55 -10.65
N ALA A 123 10.12 12.37 -9.69
CA ALA A 123 9.63 13.72 -9.49
C ALA A 123 9.99 14.64 -10.66
N ALA A 124 11.18 14.50 -11.25
CA ALA A 124 11.59 15.26 -12.42
C ALA A 124 10.69 15.02 -13.65
N ARG A 125 9.96 13.90 -13.69
CA ARG A 125 9.03 13.58 -14.78
C ARG A 125 7.61 14.13 -14.54
N ILE A 126 7.36 14.78 -13.41
CA ILE A 126 6.10 15.45 -13.09
C ILE A 126 6.32 16.95 -13.30
N PRO A 127 5.81 17.55 -14.39
CA PRO A 127 6.11 18.94 -14.73
C PRO A 127 5.74 19.94 -13.63
N ALA A 128 4.69 19.66 -12.86
CA ALA A 128 4.21 20.53 -11.79
C ALA A 128 5.20 20.68 -10.61
N PHE A 129 6.14 19.73 -10.44
CA PHE A 129 7.16 19.79 -9.39
C PHE A 129 8.38 20.63 -9.77
N GLY A 130 8.50 21.07 -11.03
CA GLY A 130 9.66 21.80 -11.53
C GLY A 130 9.82 23.24 -11.01
N GLY A 131 8.83 23.76 -10.26
CA GLY A 131 8.77 25.20 -9.95
C GLY A 131 8.55 26.05 -11.21
N LYS A 132 8.14 27.31 -11.03
CA LYS A 132 8.17 28.30 -12.11
C LYS A 132 9.57 28.89 -12.24
#